data_AF-A0A0Q9YJE4-F1
#
_entry.id   AF-A0A0Q9YJE4-F1
#
_cell.length_a   1.000
_cell.length_b   1.000
_cell.length_c   1.000
_cell.angle_alpha   90.00
_cell.angle_beta   90.00
_cell.angle_gamma   90.00
#
_symmetry.space_group_name_H-M   'P 1'
#
loop_
_entity.id
_entity.type
_entity.pdbx_description
1 polymer ?
#
loop_
_entity_poly.entity_id
_entity_poly.type
_entity_poly.pdbx_seq_one_letter_code
_entity_poly.pdbx_strand_id
1 'polypeptide(L)'
;MTSGVGASTNSYVKIQTDIEKTDVDIFIENIIKAAKQHNHPEMKALILNGPNINILDNKKLSAAMYLVLEGDFAACQFLEKYNVNLEDFVCGAAITGNLETYYHYRSKLEEKGITQNYNRIAAYAAFGGHLESVLSFLNSPYNPKPSFYKAANYAALNNQYDVALTLYNHPNNVFKDPAELIGHFVFGWHEESAVKILKNPSALGLPENYNYHKKISHYAAEGRNLRLLFDLLDNPSIIECNILSSLSAKGGHSALTFMLLKHPNNLLPEYNLAASYAASNGHLRLASTLLADPMNTHPNFNKVASFAAKGNHHVGAMALLTDPKNLEPDFNMAATSAASEGHTALTMALLLDSRNTQPDFNKAASAAAFNGHQGLTLALLTAPRNNNPDYERVKLSAVQSGQHQIIQSIIQLTAEPIMVSAMPPLLTFGWNHVQQNDLERRVSTYSGQFAKRQRL
;
A
#
# COMPACT_ATOMS: atom_id res chain seq x y z
N MET A 1 35.02 31.08 -28.12
CA MET A 1 35.51 31.45 -26.78
C MET A 1 34.30 31.57 -25.86
N THR A 2 34.27 30.75 -24.80
CA THR A 2 33.62 30.96 -23.48
C THR A 2 32.13 31.37 -23.47
N SER A 3 31.19 30.44 -23.23
CA SER A 3 30.70 29.95 -21.91
C SER A 3 29.69 30.88 -21.23
N GLY A 4 28.49 30.36 -20.98
CA GLY A 4 27.46 30.99 -20.15
C GLY A 4 26.41 29.97 -19.74
N VAL A 5 26.70 29.24 -18.67
CA VAL A 5 25.79 28.32 -17.96
C VAL A 5 24.74 29.15 -17.22
N GLY A 6 23.46 28.77 -17.34
CA GLY A 6 22.35 29.41 -16.64
C GLY A 6 21.28 28.38 -16.23
N ALA A 7 21.42 27.92 -15.00
CA ALA A 7 20.49 27.19 -14.12
C ALA A 7 19.11 26.81 -14.69
N SER A 8 18.89 25.49 -14.77
CA SER A 8 17.57 24.85 -14.82
C SER A 8 16.83 25.10 -13.51
N THR A 9 15.85 26.00 -13.53
CA THR A 9 14.88 26.13 -12.45
C THR A 9 13.95 24.92 -12.45
N ASN A 10 13.96 24.18 -11.34
CA ASN A 10 12.96 23.17 -10.98
C ASN A 10 11.54 23.75 -11.08
N SER A 11 10.88 23.54 -12.22
CA SER A 11 9.44 23.77 -12.34
C SER A 11 8.72 22.51 -11.85
N TYR A 12 8.50 22.45 -10.55
CA TYR A 12 7.53 21.53 -9.93
C TYR A 12 6.19 21.69 -10.64
N VAL A 13 5.71 20.61 -11.26
CA VAL A 13 4.35 20.51 -11.75
C VAL A 13 3.42 20.61 -10.54
N LYS A 14 2.72 21.75 -10.45
CA LYS A 14 1.51 21.96 -9.64
C LYS A 14 0.52 20.84 -9.93
N ILE A 15 0.45 19.83 -9.06
CA ILE A 15 -0.80 19.12 -8.82
C ILE A 15 -1.52 19.95 -7.77
N GLN A 16 -2.34 20.87 -8.26
CA GLN A 16 -3.22 21.69 -7.45
C GLN A 16 -4.50 20.88 -7.23
N THR A 17 -4.47 20.00 -6.23
CA THR A 17 -5.69 19.64 -5.50
C THR A 17 -5.74 20.60 -4.33
N ASP A 18 -6.71 21.52 -4.34
CA ASP A 18 -7.04 22.36 -3.20
C ASP A 18 -7.58 21.46 -2.08
N ILE A 19 -6.66 20.80 -1.37
CA ILE A 19 -6.94 20.18 -0.09
C ILE A 19 -6.99 21.34 0.90
N GLU A 20 -8.14 21.55 1.53
CA GLU A 20 -8.25 22.51 2.64
C GLU A 20 -7.15 22.21 3.66
N LYS A 21 -6.28 23.19 3.91
CA LYS A 21 -5.21 23.04 4.90
C LYS A 21 -5.85 22.84 6.27
N THR A 22 -5.44 21.78 6.95
CA THR A 22 -5.89 21.53 8.31
C THR A 22 -5.27 22.56 9.27
N ASP A 23 -5.88 22.77 10.43
CA ASP A 23 -5.30 23.61 11.49
C ASP A 23 -3.87 23.16 11.89
N VAL A 24 -3.59 21.86 11.72
CA VAL A 24 -2.27 21.26 11.93
C VAL A 24 -1.27 21.72 10.86
N ASP A 25 -1.67 21.71 9.59
CA ASP A 25 -0.80 22.15 8.48
C ASP A 25 -0.45 23.64 8.65
N ILE A 26 -1.44 24.47 9.02
CA ILE A 26 -1.26 25.91 9.28
C ILE A 26 -0.32 26.14 10.47
N PHE A 27 -0.48 25.37 11.55
CA PHE A 27 0.38 25.46 12.73
C PHE A 27 1.85 25.16 12.39
N ILE A 28 2.11 24.05 11.68
CA ILE A 28 3.47 23.66 11.27
C ILE A 28 4.07 24.71 10.34
N GLU A 29 3.31 25.21 9.36
CA GLU A 29 3.77 26.27 8.46
C GLU A 29 4.14 27.56 9.20
N ASN A 30 3.38 27.96 10.22
CA ASN A 30 3.68 29.16 11.01
C ASN A 30 4.98 29.00 11.82
N ILE A 31 5.25 27.81 12.35
CA ILE A 31 6.54 27.53 13.02
C ILE A 31 7.70 27.63 12.02
N ILE A 32 7.56 27.02 10.85
CA ILE A 32 8.59 27.08 9.79
C ILE A 32 8.82 28.52 9.34
N LYS A 33 7.74 29.31 9.19
CA LYS A 33 7.82 30.72 8.82
C LYS A 33 8.53 31.55 9.87
N ALA A 34 8.19 31.39 11.15
CA ALA A 34 8.85 32.09 12.25
C ALA A 34 10.33 31.71 12.36
N ALA A 35 10.68 30.44 12.12
CA ALA A 35 12.06 29.98 12.05
C ALA A 35 12.85 30.64 10.91
N LYS A 36 12.29 30.68 9.69
CA LYS A 36 12.89 31.37 8.52
C LYS A 36 13.12 32.86 8.74
N GLN A 37 12.34 33.48 9.64
CA GLN A 37 12.49 34.88 10.03
C GLN A 37 13.44 35.07 11.23
N HIS A 38 14.04 33.99 11.75
CA HIS A 38 14.80 33.95 12.99
C HIS A 38 14.04 34.53 14.20
N ASN A 39 12.71 34.44 14.18
CA ASN A 39 11.82 34.98 15.20
C ASN A 39 11.55 33.96 16.32
N HIS A 40 12.57 33.69 17.13
CA HIS A 40 12.46 32.77 18.27
C HIS A 40 11.34 33.12 19.28
N PRO A 41 11.04 34.41 19.58
CA PRO A 41 9.88 34.77 20.40
C PRO A 41 8.54 34.30 19.82
N GLU A 42 8.33 34.45 18.52
CA GLU A 42 7.12 33.98 17.85
C GLU A 42 7.06 32.45 17.83
N MET A 43 8.17 31.77 17.52
CA MET A 43 8.25 30.31 17.64
C MET A 43 7.86 29.84 19.04
N LYS A 44 8.38 30.48 20.10
CA LYS A 44 8.02 30.18 21.49
C LYS A 44 6.52 30.33 21.74
N ALA A 45 5.94 31.43 21.28
CA ALA A 45 4.52 31.71 21.47
C ALA A 45 3.65 30.67 20.76
N LEU A 46 4.03 30.27 19.53
CA LEU A 46 3.35 29.22 18.78
C LEU A 46 3.45 27.86 19.50
N ILE A 47 4.64 27.47 19.97
CA ILE A 47 4.85 26.17 20.64
C ILE A 47 4.09 26.09 21.97
N LEU A 48 4.08 27.16 22.76
CA LEU A 48 3.44 27.14 24.09
C LEU A 48 1.92 27.24 24.04
N ASN A 49 1.36 27.94 23.05
CA ASN A 49 -0.07 28.16 22.93
C ASN A 49 -0.74 27.28 21.84
N GLY A 50 0.07 26.55 21.07
CA GLY A 50 -0.38 25.71 19.97
C GLY A 50 -0.60 24.25 20.37
N PRO A 51 -0.97 23.40 19.39
CA PRO A 51 -1.04 21.95 19.58
C PRO A 51 0.34 21.36 19.87
N ASN A 52 0.36 20.06 20.19
CA ASN A 52 1.59 19.30 20.42
C ASN A 52 2.59 19.51 19.27
N ILE A 53 3.81 19.95 19.58
CA ILE A 53 4.88 20.23 18.60
C ILE A 53 5.29 19.02 17.75
N ASN A 54 5.02 17.81 18.23
CA ASN A 54 5.29 16.54 17.54
C ASN A 54 4.14 16.08 16.65
N ILE A 55 3.10 16.91 16.47
CA ILE A 55 2.00 16.59 15.58
C ILE A 55 2.50 16.44 14.14
N LEU A 56 1.90 15.50 13.41
CA LEU A 56 2.25 15.22 12.03
C LEU A 56 1.20 15.82 11.10
N ASP A 57 1.66 16.46 10.05
CA ASP A 57 0.82 16.99 8.98
C ASP A 57 0.19 15.87 8.12
N ASN A 58 -0.53 16.26 7.08
CA ASN A 58 -1.10 15.33 6.11
C ASN A 58 -0.03 14.49 5.35
N LYS A 59 1.23 14.95 5.28
CA LYS A 59 2.38 14.24 4.71
C LYS A 59 3.15 13.40 5.72
N LYS A 60 2.68 13.32 6.97
CA LYS A 60 3.33 12.60 8.08
C LYS A 60 4.68 13.20 8.48
N LEU A 61 4.86 14.51 8.31
CA LEU A 61 6.05 15.27 8.69
C LEU A 61 5.73 16.17 9.88
N SER A 62 6.69 16.30 10.81
CA SER A 62 6.61 17.23 11.94
C SER A 62 7.35 18.54 11.63
N ALA A 63 7.12 19.57 12.44
CA ALA A 63 7.86 20.84 12.34
C ALA A 63 9.39 20.63 12.45
N ALA A 64 9.83 19.68 13.29
CA ALA A 64 11.24 19.34 13.45
C ALA A 64 11.84 18.77 12.16
N MET A 65 11.14 17.84 11.49
CA MET A 65 11.59 17.30 10.20
C MET A 65 11.73 18.41 9.16
N TYR A 66 10.75 19.31 9.07
CA TYR A 66 10.80 20.42 8.12
C TYR A 66 11.98 21.37 8.34
N LEU A 67 12.28 21.72 9.59
CA LEU A 67 13.40 22.62 9.88
C LEU A 67 14.75 22.02 9.53
N VAL A 68 14.90 20.70 9.72
CA VAL A 68 16.13 20.01 9.27
C VAL A 68 16.18 19.92 7.75
N LEU A 69 15.06 19.68 7.07
CA LEU A 69 14.98 19.68 5.60
C LEU A 69 15.39 21.05 5.01
N GLU A 70 15.08 22.14 5.70
CA GLU A 70 15.47 23.50 5.32
C GLU A 70 16.92 23.87 5.74
N GLY A 71 17.59 23.01 6.51
CA GLY A 71 18.95 23.23 7.00
C GLY A 71 19.07 24.26 8.13
N ASP A 72 17.98 24.60 8.82
CA ASP A 72 17.96 25.60 9.89
C ASP A 72 18.38 25.01 11.24
N PHE A 73 19.69 24.80 11.42
CA PHE A 73 20.24 24.21 12.64
C PHE A 73 19.96 25.05 13.89
N ALA A 74 19.94 26.38 13.77
CA ALA A 74 19.64 27.27 14.88
C ALA A 74 18.19 27.11 15.37
N ALA A 75 17.23 26.99 14.45
CA ALA A 75 15.85 26.69 14.80
C ALA A 75 15.69 25.28 15.39
N CYS A 76 16.47 24.29 14.93
CA CYS A 76 16.49 22.96 15.52
C CYS A 76 16.98 22.97 16.98
N GLN A 77 18.08 23.67 17.26
CA GLN A 77 18.60 23.86 18.63
C GLN A 77 17.60 24.60 19.52
N PHE A 78 16.86 25.55 18.95
CA PHE A 78 15.81 26.25 19.66
C PHE A 78 14.65 25.30 20.02
N LEU A 79 14.16 24.52 19.04
CA LEU A 79 13.08 23.56 19.21
C LEU A 79 13.41 22.44 20.19
N GLU A 80 14.67 22.02 20.28
CA GLU A 80 15.10 20.97 21.20
C GLU A 80 14.69 21.23 22.66
N LYS A 81 14.57 22.51 23.03
CA LYS A 81 14.15 22.94 24.38
C LYS A 81 12.70 22.59 24.71
N TYR A 82 11.91 22.12 23.74
CA TYR A 82 10.46 21.94 23.84
C TYR A 82 10.00 20.52 23.52
N ASN A 83 10.40 19.51 24.31
CA ASN A 83 9.94 18.11 24.25
C ASN A 83 9.70 17.54 22.83
N VAL A 84 10.58 17.87 21.90
CA VAL A 84 10.51 17.42 20.51
C VAL A 84 11.00 15.98 20.41
N ASN A 85 10.41 15.20 19.51
CA ASN A 85 10.89 13.87 19.15
C ASN A 85 12.27 13.98 18.49
N LEU A 86 13.33 13.64 19.23
CA LEU A 86 14.70 13.70 18.73
C LEU A 86 14.93 12.83 17.48
N GLU A 87 14.15 11.76 17.31
CA GLU A 87 14.23 10.92 16.11
C GLU A 87 13.84 11.67 14.83
N ASP A 88 12.96 12.67 14.92
CA ASP A 88 12.52 13.46 13.77
C ASP A 88 13.68 14.32 13.22
N PHE A 89 14.52 14.85 14.12
CA PHE A 89 15.73 15.57 13.70
C PHE A 89 16.72 14.65 13.00
N VAL A 90 16.94 13.45 13.55
CA VAL A 90 17.87 12.47 12.96
C VAL A 90 17.32 11.94 11.63
N CYS A 91 16.02 11.70 11.50
CA CYS A 91 15.39 11.33 10.24
C CYS A 91 15.55 12.44 9.19
N GLY A 92 15.24 13.70 9.52
CA GLY A 92 15.44 14.82 8.58
C GLY A 92 16.90 14.99 8.16
N ALA A 93 17.83 14.84 9.10
CA ALA A 93 19.28 14.98 8.83
C ALA A 93 19.79 13.83 7.96
N ALA A 94 19.26 12.61 8.19
CA ALA A 94 19.54 11.45 7.38
C ALA A 94 19.07 11.64 5.93
N ILE A 95 17.88 12.21 5.69
CA ILE A 95 17.37 12.47 4.32
C ILE A 95 18.22 13.50 3.57
N THR A 96 18.71 14.54 4.27
CA THR A 96 19.45 15.65 3.66
C THR A 96 20.96 15.44 3.57
N GLY A 97 21.48 14.44 4.30
CA GLY A 97 22.91 14.22 4.43
C GLY A 97 23.60 15.29 5.29
N ASN A 98 22.85 16.04 6.11
CA ASN A 98 23.42 17.02 7.03
C ASN A 98 24.14 16.29 8.18
N LEU A 99 25.42 15.93 7.95
CA LEU A 99 26.23 15.15 8.88
C LEU A 99 26.43 15.85 10.25
N GLU A 100 26.46 17.18 10.29
CA GLU A 100 26.61 17.92 11.55
C GLU A 100 25.38 17.76 12.44
N THR A 101 24.20 18.06 11.90
CA THR A 101 22.90 17.89 12.59
C THR A 101 22.70 16.43 12.96
N TYR A 102 23.07 15.54 12.05
CA TYR A 102 23.02 14.10 12.23
C TYR A 102 23.82 13.61 13.43
N TYR A 103 25.12 13.87 13.48
CA TYR A 103 25.97 13.38 14.57
C TYR A 103 25.59 14.02 15.90
N HIS A 104 25.18 15.30 15.89
CA HIS A 104 24.73 16.01 17.07
C HIS A 104 23.49 15.37 17.73
N TYR A 105 22.45 15.05 16.95
CA TYR A 105 21.23 14.47 17.51
C TYR A 105 21.33 12.96 17.69
N ARG A 106 22.19 12.27 16.93
CA ARG A 106 22.49 10.85 17.14
C ARG A 106 23.11 10.59 18.51
N SER A 107 24.13 11.37 18.91
CA SER A 107 24.77 11.18 20.21
C SER A 107 23.76 11.33 21.36
N LYS A 108 22.83 12.30 21.24
CA LYS A 108 21.75 12.52 22.21
C LYS A 108 20.73 11.38 22.26
N LEU A 109 20.39 10.75 21.13
CA LEU A 109 19.55 9.56 21.12
C LEU A 109 20.23 8.38 21.84
N GLU A 110 21.52 8.19 21.57
CA GLU A 110 22.33 7.13 22.19
C GLU A 110 22.48 7.35 23.70
N GLU A 111 22.72 8.59 24.15
CA GLU A 111 22.73 8.97 25.57
C GLU A 111 21.40 8.68 26.29
N LYS A 112 20.27 8.83 25.59
CA LYS A 112 18.93 8.52 26.12
C LYS A 112 18.55 7.04 25.97
N GLY A 113 19.42 6.20 25.40
CA GLY A 113 19.16 4.78 25.18
C GLY A 113 18.05 4.50 24.14
N ILE A 114 17.73 5.48 23.28
CA ILE A 114 16.69 5.35 22.26
C ILE A 114 17.31 4.72 21.01
N THR A 115 17.20 3.39 20.87
CA THR A 115 17.87 2.61 19.82
C THR A 115 16.93 1.89 18.84
N GLN A 116 15.61 2.03 19.00
CA GLN A 116 14.66 1.12 18.34
C GLN A 116 14.37 1.43 16.85
N ASN A 117 14.86 2.54 16.30
CA ASN A 117 14.43 3.03 14.98
C ASN A 117 15.55 3.13 13.91
N TYR A 118 16.70 2.47 14.10
CA TYR A 118 17.83 2.59 13.15
C TYR A 118 17.50 2.12 11.73
N ASN A 119 16.64 1.11 11.57
CA ASN A 119 16.18 0.70 10.23
C ASN A 119 15.33 1.76 9.54
N ARG A 120 14.52 2.51 10.30
CA ARG A 120 13.70 3.60 9.77
C ARG A 120 14.60 4.77 9.32
N ILE A 121 15.57 5.13 10.16
CA ILE A 121 16.51 6.21 9.84
C ILE A 121 17.41 5.82 8.66
N ALA A 122 17.87 4.56 8.61
CA ALA A 122 18.61 4.03 7.47
C ALA A 122 17.79 4.09 6.17
N ALA A 123 16.48 3.80 6.22
CA ALA A 123 15.61 3.93 5.06
C ALA A 123 15.50 5.39 4.57
N TYR A 124 15.41 6.36 5.48
CA TYR A 124 15.43 7.78 5.15
C TYR A 124 16.77 8.26 4.56
N ALA A 125 17.89 7.82 5.13
CA ALA A 125 19.22 8.07 4.56
C ALA A 125 19.37 7.46 3.16
N ALA A 126 18.82 6.27 2.95
CA ALA A 126 18.87 5.59 1.67
C ALA A 126 18.01 6.31 0.63
N PHE A 127 16.83 6.79 1.03
CA PHE A 127 15.99 7.66 0.21
C PHE A 127 16.73 8.93 -0.23
N GLY A 128 17.51 9.56 0.67
CA GLY A 128 18.37 10.71 0.34
C GLY A 128 19.63 10.39 -0.46
N GLY A 129 19.99 9.11 -0.61
CA GLY A 129 21.20 8.68 -1.32
C GLY A 129 22.49 8.70 -0.48
N HIS A 130 22.38 8.82 0.85
CA HIS A 130 23.52 8.98 1.75
C HIS A 130 24.04 7.63 2.26
N LEU A 131 24.71 6.86 1.38
CA LEU A 131 25.16 5.50 1.66
C LEU A 131 25.97 5.36 2.96
N GLU A 132 26.87 6.29 3.26
CA GLU A 132 27.68 6.26 4.49
C GLU A 132 26.79 6.30 5.73
N SER A 133 25.82 7.22 5.77
CA SER A 133 24.85 7.33 6.86
C SER A 133 24.01 6.05 6.98
N VAL A 134 23.56 5.47 5.86
CA VAL A 134 22.82 4.20 5.85
C VAL A 134 23.63 3.08 6.51
N LEU A 135 24.87 2.87 6.04
CA LEU A 135 25.74 1.81 6.52
C LEU A 135 26.08 2.00 8.01
N SER A 136 26.23 3.24 8.46
CA SER A 136 26.50 3.55 9.88
C SER A 136 25.37 3.10 10.83
N PHE A 137 24.13 3.03 10.35
CA PHE A 137 22.98 2.56 11.12
C PHE A 137 22.75 1.06 10.98
N LEU A 138 22.87 0.54 9.76
CA LEU A 138 22.64 -0.87 9.51
C LEU A 138 23.76 -1.75 10.11
N ASN A 139 25.00 -1.25 10.14
CA ASN A 139 26.11 -1.97 10.77
C ASN A 139 26.32 -1.60 12.25
N SER A 140 25.44 -0.79 12.84
CA SER A 140 25.58 -0.41 14.25
C SER A 140 25.36 -1.62 15.16
N PRO A 141 26.17 -1.80 16.24
CA PRO A 141 25.94 -2.86 17.22
C PRO A 141 24.59 -2.72 17.95
N TYR A 142 23.99 -1.52 17.94
CA TYR A 142 22.66 -1.26 18.52
C TYR A 142 21.50 -1.64 17.59
N ASN A 143 21.78 -2.09 16.37
CA ASN A 143 20.78 -2.60 15.43
C ASN A 143 20.92 -4.12 15.25
N PRO A 144 20.31 -4.94 16.12
CA PRO A 144 20.49 -6.39 16.08
C PRO A 144 19.81 -7.05 14.87
N LYS A 145 18.96 -6.33 14.14
CA LYS A 145 18.20 -6.84 12.99
C LYS A 145 18.18 -5.81 11.85
N PRO A 146 19.33 -5.56 11.19
CA PRO A 146 19.40 -4.57 10.15
C PRO A 146 18.61 -4.98 8.91
N SER A 147 17.89 -4.01 8.33
CA SER A 147 17.07 -4.22 7.13
C SER A 147 17.68 -3.53 5.91
N PHE A 148 18.76 -4.11 5.39
CA PHE A 148 19.39 -3.69 4.13
C PHE A 148 18.40 -3.71 2.97
N TYR A 149 17.59 -4.76 2.91
CA TYR A 149 16.50 -4.89 1.95
C TYR A 149 15.57 -3.67 1.90
N LYS A 150 15.03 -3.23 3.05
CA LYS A 150 14.15 -2.06 3.08
C LYS A 150 14.91 -0.80 2.66
N ALA A 151 16.11 -0.59 3.16
CA ALA A 151 16.91 0.57 2.78
C ALA A 151 17.18 0.60 1.26
N ALA A 152 17.48 -0.54 0.64
CA ALA A 152 17.64 -0.66 -0.81
C ALA A 152 16.37 -0.25 -1.58
N ASN A 153 15.20 -0.70 -1.13
CA ASN A 153 13.91 -0.35 -1.77
C ASN A 153 13.59 1.15 -1.64
N TYR A 154 13.87 1.77 -0.49
CA TYR A 154 13.71 3.22 -0.32
C TYR A 154 14.67 4.03 -1.18
N ALA A 155 15.92 3.59 -1.32
CA ALA A 155 16.86 4.19 -2.28
C ALA A 155 16.35 4.07 -3.72
N ALA A 156 15.88 2.89 -4.12
CA ALA A 156 15.34 2.64 -5.45
C ALA A 156 14.12 3.51 -5.77
N LEU A 157 13.21 3.68 -4.79
CA LEU A 157 12.02 4.53 -4.91
C LEU A 157 12.34 5.99 -5.21
N ASN A 158 13.48 6.50 -4.73
CA ASN A 158 13.93 7.88 -4.94
C ASN A 158 15.08 7.99 -5.94
N ASN A 159 15.18 7.03 -6.87
CA ASN A 159 16.15 6.99 -7.97
C ASN A 159 17.63 6.95 -7.52
N GLN A 160 17.90 6.56 -6.28
CA GLN A 160 19.25 6.38 -5.75
C GLN A 160 19.77 4.98 -6.13
N TYR A 161 19.85 4.70 -7.43
CA TYR A 161 20.04 3.33 -7.94
C TYR A 161 21.37 2.70 -7.51
N ASP A 162 22.45 3.48 -7.45
CA ASP A 162 23.76 2.99 -7.00
C ASP A 162 23.72 2.59 -5.52
N VAL A 163 23.06 3.40 -4.68
CA VAL A 163 22.85 3.11 -3.26
C VAL A 163 21.97 1.88 -3.10
N ALA A 164 20.89 1.79 -3.88
CA ALA A 164 19.98 0.64 -3.87
C ALA A 164 20.70 -0.66 -4.24
N LEU A 165 21.47 -0.68 -5.33
CA LEU A 165 22.26 -1.83 -5.75
C LEU A 165 23.33 -2.20 -4.73
N THR A 166 24.02 -1.22 -4.16
CA THR A 166 25.04 -1.44 -3.12
C THR A 166 24.44 -2.11 -1.89
N LEU A 167 23.29 -1.61 -1.42
CA LEU A 167 22.59 -2.16 -0.25
C LEU A 167 21.98 -3.53 -0.53
N TYR A 168 21.39 -3.72 -1.72
CA TYR A 168 20.81 -4.99 -2.13
C TYR A 168 21.87 -6.09 -2.23
N ASN A 169 23.04 -5.77 -2.78
CA ASN A 169 24.17 -6.68 -2.93
C ASN A 169 25.05 -6.77 -1.68
N HIS A 170 24.76 -6.02 -0.62
CA HIS A 170 25.56 -6.01 0.60
C HIS A 170 25.63 -7.41 1.23
N PRO A 171 26.80 -7.87 1.71
CA PRO A 171 26.97 -9.22 2.26
C PRO A 171 26.03 -9.56 3.43
N ASN A 172 25.70 -8.55 4.26
CA ASN A 172 24.78 -8.70 5.39
C ASN A 172 23.29 -8.66 4.99
N ASN A 173 22.98 -8.45 3.71
CA ASN A 173 21.61 -8.51 3.22
C ASN A 173 21.15 -9.95 2.99
N VAL A 174 20.67 -10.59 4.05
CA VAL A 174 20.22 -11.99 4.04
C VAL A 174 18.89 -12.20 3.31
N PHE A 175 18.06 -11.16 3.15
CA PHE A 175 16.79 -11.23 2.43
C PHE A 175 16.88 -10.43 1.14
N LYS A 176 16.64 -11.10 0.01
CA LYS A 176 16.64 -10.49 -1.32
C LYS A 176 15.35 -10.85 -2.03
N ASP A 177 14.52 -9.85 -2.30
CA ASP A 177 13.45 -9.98 -3.28
C ASP A 177 13.76 -9.08 -4.49
N PRO A 178 14.29 -9.65 -5.57
CA PRO A 178 14.56 -8.88 -6.77
C PRO A 178 13.29 -8.33 -7.44
N ALA A 179 12.11 -8.91 -7.20
CA ALA A 179 10.88 -8.47 -7.87
C ALA A 179 10.47 -7.08 -7.39
N GLU A 180 10.48 -6.88 -6.07
CA GLU A 180 10.17 -5.59 -5.46
C GLU A 180 11.18 -4.52 -5.89
N LEU A 181 12.48 -4.87 -5.91
CA LEU A 181 13.53 -3.96 -6.36
C LEU A 181 13.35 -3.56 -7.84
N ILE A 182 13.13 -4.52 -8.73
CA ILE A 182 12.87 -4.25 -10.16
C ILE A 182 11.65 -3.35 -10.31
N GLY A 183 10.57 -3.61 -9.55
CA GLY A 183 9.38 -2.76 -9.55
C GLY A 183 9.74 -1.31 -9.24
N HIS A 184 10.48 -1.06 -8.16
CA HIS A 184 10.92 0.29 -7.80
C HIS A 184 11.79 0.96 -8.87
N PHE A 185 12.68 0.21 -9.53
CA PHE A 185 13.49 0.73 -10.64
C PHE A 185 12.62 1.12 -11.84
N VAL A 186 11.58 0.35 -12.14
CA VAL A 186 10.71 0.60 -13.29
C VAL A 186 9.74 1.76 -13.04
N PHE A 187 9.19 1.88 -11.82
CA PHE A 187 8.27 2.95 -11.42
C PHE A 187 8.98 4.25 -11.03
N GLY A 188 10.27 4.21 -10.72
CA GLY A 188 11.07 5.39 -10.38
C GLY A 188 11.20 6.35 -11.57
N TRP A 189 10.45 7.46 -11.53
CA TRP A 189 10.56 8.73 -12.28
C TRP A 189 11.21 8.74 -13.68
N HIS A 190 11.03 7.68 -14.47
CA HIS A 190 11.42 7.57 -15.88
C HIS A 190 12.89 7.95 -16.19
N GLU A 191 13.82 7.65 -15.28
CA GLU A 191 15.24 7.97 -15.49
C GLU A 191 15.92 7.01 -16.47
N GLU A 192 16.76 7.55 -17.36
CA GLU A 192 17.60 6.79 -18.27
C GLU A 192 18.54 5.82 -17.52
N SER A 193 18.94 6.20 -16.30
CA SER A 193 19.77 5.43 -15.38
C SER A 193 19.13 4.08 -15.01
N ALA A 194 17.84 4.07 -14.64
CA ALA A 194 17.11 2.83 -14.36
C ALA A 194 17.04 1.92 -15.58
N VAL A 195 16.75 2.48 -16.76
CA VAL A 195 16.66 1.72 -18.00
C VAL A 195 17.98 1.04 -18.34
N LYS A 196 19.12 1.72 -18.16
CA LYS A 196 20.46 1.15 -18.37
C LYS A 196 20.73 -0.03 -17.43
N ILE A 197 20.40 0.12 -16.15
CA ILE A 197 20.58 -0.96 -15.16
C ILE A 197 19.67 -2.14 -15.50
N LEU A 198 18.40 -1.86 -15.82
CA LEU A 198 17.42 -2.89 -16.12
C LEU A 198 17.72 -3.66 -17.42
N LYS A 199 18.48 -3.08 -18.35
CA LYS A 199 18.99 -3.80 -19.53
C LYS A 199 20.12 -4.78 -19.20
N ASN A 200 20.74 -4.70 -18.02
CA ASN A 200 21.84 -5.55 -17.60
C ASN A 200 21.47 -6.39 -16.35
N PRO A 201 20.72 -7.50 -16.51
CA PRO A 201 20.26 -8.34 -15.40
C PRO A 201 21.37 -8.85 -14.48
N SER A 202 22.59 -9.00 -15.00
CA SER A 202 23.76 -9.45 -14.23
C SER A 202 24.11 -8.49 -13.08
N ALA A 203 23.82 -7.20 -13.22
CA ALA A 203 24.04 -6.20 -12.16
C ALA A 203 23.12 -6.39 -10.94
N LEU A 204 21.98 -7.06 -11.13
CA LEU A 204 21.00 -7.33 -10.09
C LEU A 204 21.21 -8.69 -9.39
N GLY A 205 22.25 -9.44 -9.78
CA GLY A 205 22.61 -10.73 -9.15
C GLY A 205 21.47 -11.76 -9.21
N LEU A 206 20.69 -11.74 -10.29
CA LEU A 206 19.47 -12.53 -10.41
C LEU A 206 19.74 -14.00 -10.71
N PRO A 207 18.91 -14.94 -10.22
CA PRO A 207 18.99 -16.35 -10.59
C PRO A 207 18.79 -16.55 -12.10
N GLU A 208 19.46 -17.55 -12.68
CA GLU A 208 19.38 -17.87 -14.12
C GLU A 208 17.96 -18.19 -14.62
N ASN A 209 17.08 -18.68 -13.75
CA ASN A 209 15.67 -18.99 -14.07
C ASN A 209 14.69 -17.87 -13.73
N TYR A 210 15.18 -16.71 -13.31
CA TYR A 210 14.34 -15.58 -12.97
C TYR A 210 13.71 -15.04 -14.26
N ASN A 211 12.38 -15.06 -14.36
CA ASN A 211 11.65 -14.55 -15.54
C ASN A 211 11.69 -13.01 -15.58
N TYR A 212 12.90 -12.50 -15.75
CA TYR A 212 13.30 -11.11 -15.56
C TYR A 212 12.61 -10.19 -16.54
N HIS A 213 12.69 -10.53 -17.82
CA HIS A 213 12.14 -9.72 -18.89
C HIS A 213 10.61 -9.62 -18.82
N LYS A 214 9.92 -10.70 -18.41
CA LYS A 214 8.47 -10.68 -18.16
C LYS A 214 8.10 -9.75 -17.01
N LYS A 215 8.84 -9.79 -15.90
CA LYS A 215 8.57 -8.89 -14.76
C LYS A 215 8.77 -7.43 -15.12
N ILE A 216 9.85 -7.11 -15.84
CA ILE A 216 10.07 -5.74 -16.31
C ILE A 216 8.99 -5.30 -17.28
N SER A 217 8.57 -6.15 -18.23
CA SER A 217 7.50 -5.79 -19.16
C SER A 217 6.17 -5.56 -18.43
N HIS A 218 5.86 -6.36 -17.41
CA HIS A 218 4.70 -6.17 -16.55
C HIS A 218 4.72 -4.82 -15.82
N TYR A 219 5.79 -4.52 -15.08
CA TYR A 219 5.93 -3.25 -14.39
C TYR A 219 5.98 -2.06 -15.36
N ALA A 220 6.62 -2.22 -16.51
CA ALA A 220 6.71 -1.18 -17.53
C ALA A 220 5.35 -0.88 -18.14
N ALA A 221 4.53 -1.90 -18.35
CA ALA A 221 3.16 -1.74 -18.80
C ALA A 221 2.31 -1.03 -17.75
N GLU A 222 2.40 -1.43 -16.47
CA GLU A 222 1.65 -0.81 -15.37
C GLU A 222 2.08 0.63 -15.05
N GLY A 223 3.36 0.97 -15.22
CA GLY A 223 3.94 2.28 -14.89
C GLY A 223 4.16 3.22 -16.08
N ARG A 224 3.66 2.87 -17.28
CA ARG A 224 3.87 3.62 -18.54
C ARG A 224 5.32 3.79 -18.97
N ASN A 225 6.21 2.86 -18.64
CA ASN A 225 7.60 2.93 -19.09
C ASN A 225 7.73 2.45 -20.55
N LEU A 226 7.27 3.28 -21.48
CA LEU A 226 7.21 2.96 -22.91
C LEU A 226 8.58 2.63 -23.50
N ARG A 227 9.66 3.26 -23.00
CA ARG A 227 11.04 3.02 -23.44
C ARG A 227 11.42 1.55 -23.24
N LEU A 228 11.24 1.04 -22.03
CA LEU A 228 11.51 -0.37 -21.71
C LEU A 228 10.57 -1.29 -22.47
N LEU A 229 9.30 -0.91 -22.57
CA LEU A 229 8.31 -1.79 -23.18
C LEU A 229 8.54 -1.96 -24.69
N PHE A 230 8.85 -0.89 -25.44
CA PHE A 230 9.14 -1.01 -26.87
C PHE A 230 10.34 -1.91 -27.15
N ASP A 231 11.43 -1.76 -26.38
CA ASP A 231 12.61 -2.61 -26.52
C ASP A 231 12.30 -4.10 -26.24
N LEU A 232 11.29 -4.39 -25.42
CA LEU A 232 10.88 -5.75 -25.04
C LEU A 232 9.80 -6.35 -25.96
N LEU A 233 9.00 -5.52 -26.62
CA LEU A 233 7.91 -5.95 -27.52
C LEU A 233 8.41 -6.54 -28.84
N ASP A 234 9.68 -6.32 -29.20
CA ASP A 234 10.30 -6.96 -30.38
C ASP A 234 10.64 -8.45 -30.14
N ASN A 235 10.52 -8.95 -28.91
CA ASN A 235 10.82 -10.33 -28.58
C ASN A 235 9.52 -11.17 -28.44
N PRO A 236 9.23 -12.08 -29.39
CA PRO A 236 8.00 -12.87 -29.42
C PRO A 236 7.73 -13.68 -28.14
N SER A 237 8.78 -14.08 -27.43
CA SER A 237 8.72 -14.87 -26.20
C SER A 237 8.21 -14.06 -24.99
N ILE A 238 8.21 -12.73 -25.08
CA ILE A 238 7.86 -11.79 -24.00
C ILE A 238 6.47 -11.16 -24.22
N ILE A 239 5.92 -11.28 -25.43
CA ILE A 239 4.66 -10.63 -25.84
C ILE A 239 3.44 -11.37 -25.24
N GLU A 240 3.11 -11.03 -24.01
CA GLU A 240 1.83 -11.39 -23.38
C GLU A 240 0.84 -10.23 -23.49
N CYS A 241 0.43 -9.88 -24.71
CA CYS A 241 -0.36 -8.67 -25.01
C CYS A 241 -1.60 -8.51 -24.10
N ASN A 242 -2.33 -9.57 -23.76
CA ASN A 242 -3.50 -9.49 -22.87
C ASN A 242 -3.12 -9.15 -21.42
N ILE A 243 -2.01 -9.69 -20.91
CA ILE A 243 -1.51 -9.36 -19.58
C ILE A 243 -0.99 -7.93 -19.57
N LEU A 244 -0.16 -7.57 -20.55
CA LEU A 244 0.41 -6.21 -20.66
C LEU A 244 -0.69 -5.16 -20.86
N SER A 245 -1.68 -5.42 -21.70
CA SER A 245 -2.81 -4.50 -21.89
C SER A 245 -3.62 -4.35 -20.60
N SER A 246 -3.88 -5.44 -19.88
CA SER A 246 -4.56 -5.39 -18.58
C SER A 246 -3.79 -4.59 -17.53
N LEU A 247 -2.46 -4.76 -17.45
CA LEU A 247 -1.59 -4.01 -16.55
C LEU A 247 -1.51 -2.52 -16.94
N SER A 248 -1.38 -2.21 -18.23
CA SER A 248 -1.43 -0.82 -18.68
C SER A 248 -2.78 -0.17 -18.44
N ALA A 249 -3.87 -0.93 -18.53
CA ALA A 249 -5.22 -0.46 -18.21
C ALA A 249 -5.37 -0.21 -16.71
N LYS A 250 -4.79 -1.09 -15.88
CA LYS A 250 -4.67 -0.94 -14.43
C LYS A 250 -3.98 0.38 -14.03
N GLY A 251 -2.93 0.77 -14.74
CA GLY A 251 -2.25 2.07 -14.58
C GLY A 251 -2.91 3.25 -15.32
N GLY A 252 -4.01 3.02 -16.04
CA GLY A 252 -4.78 4.06 -16.73
C GLY A 252 -4.17 4.54 -18.05
N HIS A 253 -3.19 3.81 -18.59
CA HIS A 253 -2.41 4.20 -19.77
C HIS A 253 -3.12 3.89 -21.09
N SER A 254 -4.21 4.61 -21.34
CA SER A 254 -5.15 4.39 -22.44
C SER A 254 -4.49 4.08 -23.79
N ALA A 255 -3.57 4.94 -24.26
CA ALA A 255 -2.91 4.76 -25.55
C ALA A 255 -2.10 3.45 -25.63
N LEU A 256 -1.40 3.12 -24.55
CA LEU A 256 -0.63 1.88 -24.45
C LEU A 256 -1.55 0.66 -24.43
N THR A 257 -2.64 0.73 -23.66
CA THR A 257 -3.64 -0.34 -23.59
C THR A 257 -4.20 -0.68 -24.97
N PHE A 258 -4.62 0.32 -25.74
CA PHE A 258 -5.13 0.09 -27.09
C PHE A 258 -4.05 -0.40 -28.05
N MET A 259 -2.82 0.11 -27.95
CA MET A 259 -1.70 -0.37 -28.75
C MET A 259 -1.44 -1.86 -28.52
N LEU A 260 -1.49 -2.32 -27.27
CA LEU A 260 -1.28 -3.73 -26.89
C LEU A 260 -2.47 -4.62 -27.25
N LEU A 261 -3.71 -4.14 -27.09
CA LEU A 261 -4.91 -4.87 -27.51
C LEU A 261 -4.99 -5.03 -29.03
N LYS A 262 -4.56 -4.02 -29.78
CA LYS A 262 -4.56 -4.01 -31.26
C LYS A 262 -3.23 -4.45 -31.85
N HIS A 263 -2.32 -4.97 -31.03
CA HIS A 263 -1.01 -5.44 -31.47
C HIS A 263 -1.18 -6.64 -32.41
N PRO A 264 -0.43 -6.74 -33.53
CA PRO A 264 -0.61 -7.83 -34.51
C PRO A 264 -0.47 -9.24 -33.93
N ASN A 265 0.35 -9.40 -32.89
CA ASN A 265 0.56 -10.68 -32.21
C ASN A 265 -0.51 -11.00 -31.14
N ASN A 266 -1.46 -10.09 -30.89
CA ASN A 266 -2.58 -10.35 -29.99
C ASN A 266 -3.76 -10.96 -30.77
N LEU A 267 -3.75 -12.28 -30.92
CA LEU A 267 -4.75 -13.00 -31.71
C LEU A 267 -6.13 -13.04 -31.05
N LEU A 268 -6.22 -12.88 -29.72
CA LEU A 268 -7.46 -12.92 -28.95
C LEU A 268 -7.50 -11.80 -27.90
N PRO A 269 -7.72 -10.54 -28.30
CA PRO A 269 -7.65 -9.40 -27.38
C PRO A 269 -8.73 -9.42 -26.28
N GLU A 270 -8.32 -9.31 -25.02
CA GLU A 270 -9.22 -9.35 -23.87
C GLU A 270 -9.67 -7.96 -23.39
N TYR A 271 -10.50 -7.27 -24.19
CA TYR A 271 -11.02 -5.93 -23.87
C TYR A 271 -11.74 -5.87 -22.52
N ASN A 272 -12.60 -6.86 -22.21
CA ASN A 272 -13.33 -6.90 -20.95
C ASN A 272 -12.40 -7.08 -19.73
N LEU A 273 -11.29 -7.82 -19.88
CA LEU A 273 -10.33 -7.99 -18.80
C LEU A 273 -9.59 -6.67 -18.55
N ALA A 274 -9.09 -6.03 -19.60
CA ALA A 274 -8.44 -4.71 -19.51
C ALA A 274 -9.40 -3.66 -18.90
N ALA A 275 -10.66 -3.64 -19.33
CA ALA A 275 -11.68 -2.75 -18.78
C ALA A 275 -11.92 -3.01 -17.29
N SER A 276 -11.94 -4.28 -16.88
CA SER A 276 -12.10 -4.67 -15.48
C SER A 276 -10.95 -4.15 -14.60
N TYR A 277 -9.70 -4.30 -15.04
CA TYR A 277 -8.54 -3.78 -14.30
C TYR A 277 -8.47 -2.25 -14.25
N ALA A 278 -8.83 -1.57 -15.34
CA ALA A 278 -8.99 -0.12 -15.34
C ALA A 278 -10.05 0.33 -14.34
N ALA A 279 -11.20 -0.36 -14.32
CA ALA A 279 -12.31 -0.04 -13.45
C ALA A 279 -11.97 -0.24 -11.96
N SER A 280 -11.28 -1.33 -11.61
CA SER A 280 -10.87 -1.58 -10.21
C SER A 280 -9.81 -0.62 -9.67
N ASN A 281 -9.16 0.16 -10.54
CA ASN A 281 -8.19 1.20 -10.17
C ASN A 281 -8.71 2.62 -10.45
N GLY A 282 -10.02 2.76 -10.72
CA GLY A 282 -10.68 4.06 -10.84
C GLY A 282 -10.50 4.74 -12.20
N HIS A 283 -9.87 4.08 -13.17
CA HIS A 283 -9.74 4.56 -14.55
C HIS A 283 -11.02 4.32 -15.36
N LEU A 284 -12.16 4.80 -14.84
CA LEU A 284 -13.50 4.52 -15.35
C LEU A 284 -13.72 4.99 -16.78
N ARG A 285 -13.14 6.14 -17.16
CA ARG A 285 -13.21 6.61 -18.56
C ARG A 285 -12.54 5.63 -19.52
N LEU A 286 -11.40 5.07 -19.15
CA LEU A 286 -10.73 4.04 -19.95
C LEU A 286 -11.59 2.76 -20.00
N ALA A 287 -12.12 2.32 -18.85
CA ALA A 287 -13.00 1.16 -18.80
C ALA A 287 -14.23 1.28 -19.72
N SER A 288 -14.94 2.42 -19.67
CA SER A 288 -16.08 2.70 -20.56
C SER A 288 -15.66 2.77 -22.03
N THR A 289 -14.48 3.33 -22.34
CA THR A 289 -13.97 3.38 -23.72
C THR A 289 -13.65 1.98 -24.24
N LEU A 290 -13.09 1.10 -23.41
CA LEU A 290 -12.80 -0.30 -23.76
C LEU A 290 -14.08 -1.13 -23.95
N LEU A 291 -15.13 -0.87 -23.15
CA LEU A 291 -16.44 -1.48 -23.33
C LEU A 291 -17.14 -1.01 -24.62
N ALA A 292 -16.91 0.24 -25.02
CA ALA A 292 -17.49 0.82 -26.22
C ALA A 292 -16.64 0.62 -27.48
N ASP A 293 -15.44 0.03 -27.38
CA ASP A 293 -14.59 -0.19 -28.55
C ASP A 293 -15.26 -1.18 -29.51
N PRO A 294 -15.34 -0.89 -30.82
CA PRO A 294 -15.97 -1.77 -31.81
C PRO A 294 -15.38 -3.19 -31.88
N MET A 295 -14.12 -3.37 -31.44
CA MET A 295 -13.47 -4.68 -31.39
C MET A 295 -13.88 -5.51 -30.18
N ASN A 296 -14.52 -4.91 -29.18
CA ASN A 296 -15.15 -5.63 -28.08
C ASN A 296 -16.56 -6.07 -28.48
N THR A 297 -16.65 -7.20 -29.19
CA THR A 297 -17.92 -7.70 -29.73
C THR A 297 -18.92 -8.18 -28.67
N HIS A 298 -18.46 -8.43 -27.45
CA HIS A 298 -19.28 -8.93 -26.33
C HIS A 298 -18.94 -8.17 -25.04
N PRO A 299 -19.30 -6.88 -24.93
CA PRO A 299 -18.94 -6.08 -23.76
C PRO A 299 -19.65 -6.60 -22.50
N ASN A 300 -18.89 -6.81 -21.42
CA ASN A 300 -19.41 -7.33 -20.16
C ASN A 300 -19.44 -6.25 -19.08
N PHE A 301 -20.50 -5.43 -19.09
CA PHE A 301 -20.69 -4.33 -18.14
C PHE A 301 -20.76 -4.81 -16.69
N ASN A 302 -21.44 -5.91 -16.42
CA ASN A 302 -21.57 -6.46 -15.07
C ASN A 302 -20.20 -6.82 -14.48
N LYS A 303 -19.34 -7.50 -15.25
CA LYS A 303 -17.98 -7.87 -14.80
C LYS A 303 -17.14 -6.62 -14.51
N VAL A 304 -17.20 -5.63 -15.39
CA VAL A 304 -16.43 -4.39 -15.20
C VAL A 304 -16.96 -3.60 -14.00
N ALA A 305 -18.28 -3.56 -13.81
CA ALA A 305 -18.91 -2.94 -12.64
C ALA A 305 -18.54 -3.65 -11.33
N SER A 306 -18.46 -4.99 -11.32
CA SER A 306 -18.06 -5.73 -10.12
C SER A 306 -16.59 -5.46 -9.76
N PHE A 307 -15.72 -5.26 -10.75
CA PHE A 307 -14.34 -4.82 -10.52
C PHE A 307 -14.26 -3.37 -10.02
N ALA A 308 -15.06 -2.44 -10.57
CA ALA A 308 -15.18 -1.09 -10.00
C ALA A 308 -15.63 -1.14 -8.53
N ALA A 309 -16.58 -2.01 -8.21
CA ALA A 309 -17.08 -2.20 -6.86
C ALA A 309 -16.01 -2.79 -5.92
N LYS A 310 -15.20 -3.73 -6.43
CA LYS A 310 -14.02 -4.26 -5.74
C LYS A 310 -13.02 -3.15 -5.37
N GLY A 311 -12.81 -2.17 -6.26
CA GLY A 311 -11.97 -0.99 -6.02
C GLY A 311 -12.64 0.14 -5.20
N ASN A 312 -13.84 -0.08 -4.66
CA ASN A 312 -14.65 0.93 -3.96
C ASN A 312 -15.03 2.16 -4.80
N HIS A 313 -15.08 2.03 -6.13
CA HIS A 313 -15.43 3.14 -7.03
C HIS A 313 -16.94 3.27 -7.20
N HIS A 314 -17.62 3.72 -6.14
CA HIS A 314 -19.09 3.87 -6.05
C HIS A 314 -19.75 4.42 -7.33
N VAL A 315 -19.39 5.65 -7.74
CA VAL A 315 -20.00 6.32 -8.89
C VAL A 315 -19.77 5.53 -10.18
N GLY A 316 -18.58 4.95 -10.33
CA GLY A 316 -18.22 4.13 -11.49
C GLY A 316 -19.00 2.83 -11.57
N ALA A 317 -19.08 2.09 -10.46
CA ALA A 317 -19.83 0.84 -10.40
C ALA A 317 -21.30 1.07 -10.73
N MET A 318 -21.91 2.11 -10.16
CA MET A 318 -23.31 2.47 -10.47
C MET A 318 -23.47 2.89 -11.93
N ALA A 319 -22.61 3.75 -12.45
CA ALA A 319 -22.68 4.19 -13.85
C ALA A 319 -22.58 3.03 -14.84
N LEU A 320 -21.71 2.05 -14.57
CA LEU A 320 -21.56 0.85 -15.40
C LEU A 320 -22.78 -0.09 -15.30
N LEU A 321 -23.34 -0.28 -14.10
CA LEU A 321 -24.56 -1.08 -13.92
C LEU A 321 -25.75 -0.44 -14.62
N THR A 322 -25.82 0.89 -14.63
CA THR A 322 -26.97 1.64 -15.13
C THR A 322 -26.74 2.19 -16.53
N ASP A 323 -25.65 1.80 -17.19
CA ASP A 323 -25.38 2.16 -18.57
C ASP A 323 -26.51 1.59 -19.44
N PRO A 324 -27.12 2.38 -20.35
CA PRO A 324 -28.20 1.90 -21.22
C PRO A 324 -27.82 0.68 -22.08
N LYS A 325 -26.53 0.42 -22.29
CA LYS A 325 -26.03 -0.76 -23.01
C LYS A 325 -25.97 -2.01 -22.14
N ASN A 326 -26.07 -1.88 -20.81
CA ASN A 326 -26.18 -3.01 -19.90
C ASN A 326 -27.65 -3.44 -19.80
N LEU A 327 -28.04 -4.38 -20.66
CA LEU A 327 -29.44 -4.81 -20.78
C LEU A 327 -29.93 -5.63 -19.57
N GLU A 328 -29.02 -6.27 -18.84
CA GLU A 328 -29.33 -7.12 -17.68
C GLU A 328 -28.38 -6.81 -16.51
N PRO A 329 -28.58 -5.69 -15.78
CA PRO A 329 -27.68 -5.30 -14.69
C PRO A 329 -27.68 -6.28 -13.51
N ASP A 330 -26.48 -6.73 -13.09
CA ASP A 330 -26.30 -7.60 -11.92
C ASP A 330 -25.72 -6.82 -10.73
N PHE A 331 -26.61 -6.18 -9.98
CA PHE A 331 -26.27 -5.48 -8.73
C PHE A 331 -25.73 -6.42 -7.64
N ASN A 332 -26.16 -7.68 -7.61
CA ASN A 332 -25.74 -8.65 -6.60
C ASN A 332 -24.29 -9.10 -6.82
N MET A 333 -23.85 -9.24 -8.07
CA MET A 333 -22.45 -9.53 -8.38
C MET A 333 -21.55 -8.38 -7.93
N ALA A 334 -21.93 -7.13 -8.23
CA ALA A 334 -21.18 -5.96 -7.77
C ALA A 334 -21.18 -5.85 -6.23
N ALA A 335 -22.32 -6.07 -5.58
CA ALA A 335 -22.43 -6.07 -4.13
C ALA A 335 -21.55 -7.15 -3.49
N THR A 336 -21.53 -8.35 -4.06
CA THR A 336 -20.69 -9.46 -3.59
C THR A 336 -19.20 -9.11 -3.71
N SER A 337 -18.78 -8.48 -4.81
CA SER A 337 -17.39 -8.03 -5.00
C SER A 337 -16.98 -6.87 -4.08
N ALA A 338 -17.89 -5.93 -3.78
CA ALA A 338 -17.65 -4.92 -2.76
C ALA A 338 -17.55 -5.54 -1.36
N ALA A 339 -18.41 -6.50 -1.06
CA ALA A 339 -18.47 -7.17 0.24
C ALA A 339 -17.23 -8.00 0.52
N SER A 340 -16.67 -8.67 -0.50
CA SER A 340 -15.43 -9.43 -0.37
C SER A 340 -14.21 -8.57 -0.02
N GLU A 341 -14.27 -7.25 -0.26
CA GLU A 341 -13.21 -6.29 0.09
C GLU A 341 -13.60 -5.40 1.29
N GLY A 342 -14.76 -5.63 1.91
CA GLY A 342 -15.20 -4.93 3.12
C GLY A 342 -15.80 -3.54 2.88
N HIS A 343 -16.09 -3.17 1.63
CA HIS A 343 -16.64 -1.86 1.26
C HIS A 343 -18.12 -1.76 1.68
N THR A 344 -18.34 -1.48 2.96
CA THR A 344 -19.66 -1.54 3.62
C THR A 344 -20.67 -0.59 2.99
N ALA A 345 -20.29 0.68 2.79
CA ALA A 345 -21.17 1.68 2.21
C ALA A 345 -21.62 1.30 0.79
N LEU A 346 -20.69 0.81 -0.04
CA LEU A 346 -20.97 0.38 -1.41
C LEU A 346 -21.85 -0.86 -1.45
N THR A 347 -21.52 -1.85 -0.63
CA THR A 347 -22.29 -3.10 -0.54
C THR A 347 -23.74 -2.81 -0.20
N MET A 348 -23.99 -1.99 0.83
CA MET A 348 -25.35 -1.63 1.24
C MET A 348 -26.05 -0.79 0.18
N ALA A 349 -25.36 0.16 -0.45
CA ALA A 349 -25.94 0.96 -1.54
C ALA A 349 -26.39 0.06 -2.71
N LEU A 350 -25.60 -0.94 -3.11
CA LEU A 350 -25.92 -1.84 -4.22
C LEU A 350 -27.07 -2.82 -3.89
N LEU A 351 -27.13 -3.32 -2.65
CA LEU A 351 -28.21 -4.22 -2.19
C LEU A 351 -29.52 -3.47 -1.95
N LEU A 352 -29.46 -2.22 -1.50
CA LEU A 352 -30.64 -1.42 -1.20
C LEU A 352 -31.12 -0.57 -2.38
N ASP A 353 -30.37 -0.54 -3.49
CA ASP A 353 -30.77 0.18 -4.68
C ASP A 353 -32.15 -0.32 -5.17
N SER A 354 -33.05 0.62 -5.45
CA SER A 354 -34.41 0.30 -5.93
C SER A 354 -34.45 -0.54 -7.21
N ARG A 355 -33.39 -0.52 -8.02
CA ARG A 355 -33.26 -1.31 -9.25
C ARG A 355 -32.84 -2.76 -8.98
N ASN A 356 -32.28 -3.05 -7.80
CA ASN A 356 -32.01 -4.41 -7.37
C ASN A 356 -33.30 -5.02 -6.80
N THR A 357 -34.09 -5.66 -7.67
CA THR A 357 -35.39 -6.22 -7.30
C THR A 357 -35.30 -7.49 -6.45
N GLN A 358 -34.13 -8.15 -6.43
CA GLN A 358 -33.90 -9.40 -5.69
C GLN A 358 -32.52 -9.36 -5.00
N PRO A 359 -32.34 -8.54 -3.96
CA PRO A 359 -31.04 -8.38 -3.31
C PRO A 359 -30.62 -9.64 -2.54
N ASP A 360 -29.40 -10.13 -2.80
CA ASP A 360 -28.84 -11.32 -2.15
C ASP A 360 -27.89 -10.95 -1.00
N PHE A 361 -28.48 -10.59 0.15
CA PHE A 361 -27.75 -10.27 1.38
C PHE A 361 -26.89 -11.43 1.88
N ASN A 362 -27.37 -12.66 1.74
CA ASN A 362 -26.69 -13.85 2.25
C ASN A 362 -25.41 -14.15 1.46
N LYS A 363 -25.42 -14.00 0.13
CA LYS A 363 -24.22 -14.14 -0.70
C LYS A 363 -23.18 -13.06 -0.40
N ALA A 364 -23.61 -11.81 -0.22
CA ALA A 364 -22.73 -10.73 0.19
C ALA A 364 -22.14 -11.00 1.59
N ALA A 365 -22.95 -11.47 2.54
CA ALA A 365 -22.51 -11.82 3.89
C ALA A 365 -21.51 -12.98 3.87
N SER A 366 -21.74 -14.01 3.06
CA SER A 366 -20.79 -15.12 2.87
C SER A 366 -19.45 -14.63 2.32
N ALA A 367 -19.45 -13.73 1.33
CA ALA A 367 -18.22 -13.19 0.75
C ALA A 367 -17.45 -12.31 1.74
N ALA A 368 -18.14 -11.47 2.51
CA ALA A 368 -17.56 -10.67 3.58
C ALA A 368 -16.98 -11.58 4.68
N ALA A 369 -17.70 -12.62 5.07
CA ALA A 369 -17.27 -13.59 6.07
C ALA A 369 -16.04 -14.37 5.63
N PHE A 370 -16.02 -14.83 4.37
CA PHE A 370 -14.85 -15.51 3.82
C PHE A 370 -13.59 -14.64 3.91
N ASN A 371 -13.69 -13.34 3.67
CA ASN A 371 -12.55 -12.42 3.71
C ASN A 371 -12.31 -11.76 5.07
N GLY A 372 -13.04 -12.13 6.12
CA GLY A 372 -12.80 -11.66 7.49
C GLY A 372 -13.41 -10.30 7.83
N HIS A 373 -14.34 -9.78 7.03
CA HIS A 373 -15.00 -8.50 7.27
C HIS A 373 -16.15 -8.61 8.29
N GLN A 374 -15.82 -8.90 9.55
CA GLN A 374 -16.78 -9.17 10.63
C GLN A 374 -17.91 -8.13 10.74
N GLY A 375 -17.58 -6.83 10.81
CA GLY A 375 -18.59 -5.78 10.95
C GLY A 375 -19.61 -5.75 9.80
N LEU A 376 -19.13 -5.92 8.57
CA LEU A 376 -19.99 -5.99 7.39
C LEU A 376 -20.84 -7.27 7.39
N THR A 377 -20.24 -8.41 7.71
CA THR A 377 -20.96 -9.70 7.79
C THR A 377 -22.15 -9.62 8.73
N LEU A 378 -21.96 -9.10 9.95
CA LEU A 378 -23.04 -9.00 10.94
C LEU A 378 -24.09 -7.97 10.51
N ALA A 379 -23.67 -6.85 9.89
CA ALA A 379 -24.60 -5.85 9.36
C ALA A 379 -25.48 -6.41 8.23
N LEU A 380 -24.94 -7.28 7.36
CA LEU A 380 -25.70 -7.92 6.27
C LEU A 380 -26.66 -9.01 6.79
N LEU A 381 -26.25 -9.78 7.80
CA LEU A 381 -27.10 -10.79 8.44
C LEU A 381 -28.27 -10.14 9.21
N THR A 382 -28.03 -9.00 9.87
CA THR A 382 -29.04 -8.29 10.67
C THR A 382 -29.76 -7.17 9.91
N ALA A 383 -29.49 -7.02 8.61
CA ALA A 383 -30.11 -5.99 7.79
C ALA A 383 -31.65 -6.18 7.77
N PRO A 384 -32.46 -5.13 7.99
CA PRO A 384 -33.92 -5.25 8.02
C PRO A 384 -34.55 -5.82 6.74
N ARG A 385 -33.86 -5.69 5.59
CA ARG A 385 -34.29 -6.28 4.30
C ARG A 385 -33.86 -7.73 4.10
N ASN A 386 -33.01 -8.28 4.96
CA ASN A 386 -32.66 -9.68 4.94
C ASN A 386 -33.70 -10.48 5.72
N ASN A 387 -34.82 -10.81 5.06
CA ASN A 387 -35.96 -11.47 5.70
C ASN A 387 -35.70 -12.95 6.05
N ASN A 388 -34.64 -13.55 5.51
CA ASN A 388 -34.26 -14.92 5.78
C ASN A 388 -32.72 -15.06 5.83
N PRO A 389 -32.07 -14.63 6.92
CA PRO A 389 -30.62 -14.71 7.05
C PRO A 389 -30.13 -16.16 7.08
N ASP A 390 -29.20 -16.50 6.18
CA ASP A 390 -28.60 -17.84 6.09
C ASP A 390 -27.33 -17.92 6.94
N TYR A 391 -27.52 -18.01 8.26
CA TYR A 391 -26.42 -18.07 9.22
C TYR A 391 -25.47 -19.26 8.99
N GLU A 392 -25.99 -20.41 8.56
CA GLU A 392 -25.19 -21.61 8.32
C GLU A 392 -24.25 -21.46 7.14
N ARG A 393 -24.75 -20.95 6.01
CA ARG A 393 -23.92 -20.69 4.84
C ARG A 393 -22.80 -19.70 5.16
N VAL A 394 -23.11 -18.65 5.93
CA VAL A 394 -22.10 -17.65 6.32
C VAL A 394 -21.08 -18.23 7.31
N LYS A 395 -21.52 -19.06 8.28
CA LYS A 395 -20.63 -19.83 9.16
C LYS A 395 -19.69 -20.72 8.34
N LEU A 396 -20.20 -21.49 7.38
CA LEU A 396 -19.39 -22.36 6.52
C LEU A 396 -18.34 -21.57 5.72
N SER A 397 -18.70 -20.41 5.16
CA SER A 397 -17.74 -19.54 4.47
C SER A 397 -16.63 -19.04 5.40
N ALA A 398 -16.96 -18.61 6.63
CA ALA A 398 -15.97 -18.20 7.62
C ALA A 398 -15.05 -19.34 8.04
N VAL A 399 -15.57 -20.57 8.12
CA VAL A 399 -14.78 -21.77 8.45
C VAL A 399 -13.76 -22.06 7.36
N GLN A 400 -14.18 -22.02 6.09
CA GLN A 400 -13.31 -22.29 4.95
C GLN A 400 -12.08 -21.37 4.90
N SER A 401 -12.17 -20.16 5.44
CA SER A 401 -11.09 -19.18 5.49
C SER A 401 -10.50 -18.96 6.89
N GLY A 402 -10.90 -19.75 7.89
CA GLY A 402 -10.33 -19.68 9.25
C GLY A 402 -10.74 -18.46 10.07
N GLN A 403 -11.89 -17.86 9.80
CA GLN A 403 -12.37 -16.62 10.41
C GLN A 403 -13.14 -16.87 11.72
N HIS A 404 -12.41 -17.30 12.75
CA HIS A 404 -12.96 -17.75 14.04
C HIS A 404 -13.82 -16.72 14.77
N GLN A 405 -13.44 -15.43 14.74
CA GLN A 405 -14.19 -14.35 15.42
C GLN A 405 -15.57 -14.14 14.81
N ILE A 406 -15.70 -14.32 13.49
CA ILE A 406 -16.98 -14.21 12.79
C ILE A 406 -17.92 -15.35 13.21
N ILE A 407 -17.40 -16.57 13.30
CA ILE A 407 -18.17 -17.74 13.75
C ILE A 407 -18.71 -17.51 15.17
N GLN A 408 -17.86 -17.07 16.10
CA GLN A 408 -18.26 -16.76 17.48
C GLN A 408 -19.33 -15.67 17.53
N SER A 409 -19.19 -14.63 16.71
CA SER A 409 -20.17 -13.54 16.65
C SER A 409 -21.52 -14.02 16.12
N ILE A 410 -21.53 -14.89 15.10
CA ILE A 410 -22.77 -15.44 14.54
C ILE A 410 -23.48 -16.35 15.57
N ILE A 411 -22.73 -17.20 16.29
CA ILE A 411 -23.30 -18.04 17.36
C ILE A 411 -23.93 -17.19 18.46
N GLN A 412 -23.28 -16.08 18.85
CA GLN A 412 -23.82 -15.13 19.82
C GLN A 412 -25.08 -14.44 19.30
N LEU A 413 -25.14 -14.09 18.01
CA LEU A 413 -26.31 -13.48 17.38
C LEU A 413 -27.51 -14.42 17.30
N THR A 414 -27.30 -15.72 17.07
CA THR A 414 -28.40 -16.70 16.94
C THR A 414 -28.91 -17.26 18.27
N ALA A 415 -28.26 -16.92 19.40
CA ALA A 415 -28.55 -17.47 20.73
C ALA A 415 -28.56 -19.01 20.80
N GLU A 416 -27.87 -19.68 19.87
CA GLU A 416 -27.74 -21.14 19.84
C GLU A 416 -26.64 -21.59 20.83
N PRO A 417 -26.89 -22.57 21.72
CA PRO A 417 -25.82 -23.19 22.51
C PRO A 417 -24.84 -23.92 21.58
N ILE A 418 -23.57 -23.99 21.98
CA ILE A 418 -22.49 -24.65 21.23
C ILE A 418 -22.83 -26.15 21.04
N MET A 419 -23.52 -26.50 19.96
CA MET A 419 -23.74 -27.89 19.55
C MET A 419 -22.54 -28.35 18.73
N VAL A 420 -21.48 -28.77 19.44
CA VAL A 420 -20.30 -29.45 18.85
C VAL A 420 -20.71 -30.67 18.02
N SER A 421 -21.91 -31.22 18.22
CA SER A 421 -22.42 -32.42 17.57
C SER A 421 -22.90 -32.26 16.12
N ALA A 422 -22.96 -31.04 15.56
CA ALA A 422 -23.40 -30.79 14.19
C ALA A 422 -22.27 -30.31 13.24
N MET A 423 -21.03 -30.25 13.72
CA MET A 423 -19.89 -29.85 12.91
C MET A 423 -19.48 -30.99 11.94
N PRO A 424 -19.57 -30.82 10.60
CA PRO A 424 -19.00 -31.80 9.68
C PRO A 424 -17.52 -32.08 9.99
N PRO A 425 -16.98 -33.28 9.74
CA PRO A 425 -15.65 -33.72 10.19
C PRO A 425 -14.46 -32.81 9.81
N LEU A 426 -14.63 -31.90 8.84
CA LEU A 426 -13.65 -30.88 8.48
C LEU A 426 -13.50 -29.75 9.52
N LEU A 427 -14.50 -29.53 10.38
CA LEU A 427 -14.52 -28.51 11.42
C LEU A 427 -13.74 -28.90 12.68
N THR A 428 -13.70 -30.19 13.04
CA THR A 428 -12.96 -30.67 14.21
C THR A 428 -11.45 -30.68 14.01
N PHE A 429 -10.98 -30.88 12.78
CA PHE A 429 -9.53 -30.85 12.47
C PHE A 429 -8.92 -29.45 12.61
N GLY A 430 -9.63 -28.40 12.16
CA GLY A 430 -9.19 -27.01 12.32
C GLY A 430 -9.31 -26.48 13.75
N TRP A 431 -10.37 -26.87 14.46
CA TRP A 431 -10.58 -26.50 15.87
C TRP A 431 -9.55 -27.14 16.82
N ASN A 432 -9.20 -28.41 16.61
CA ASN A 432 -8.29 -29.12 17.50
C ASN A 432 -6.84 -28.63 17.39
N HIS A 433 -6.35 -28.28 16.20
CA HIS A 433 -4.94 -27.84 16.04
C HIS A 433 -4.62 -26.48 16.68
N VAL A 434 -5.62 -25.61 16.86
CA VAL A 434 -5.42 -24.27 17.44
C VAL A 434 -5.61 -24.29 18.96
N GLN A 435 -6.61 -25.00 19.49
CA GLN A 435 -6.81 -25.08 20.94
C GLN A 435 -5.75 -25.92 21.66
N GLN A 436 -5.19 -26.97 21.04
CA GLN A 436 -4.14 -27.77 21.67
C GLN A 436 -2.89 -26.92 21.99
N ASN A 437 -2.50 -26.02 21.08
CA ASN A 437 -1.37 -25.12 21.27
C ASN A 437 -1.63 -24.02 22.32
N ASP A 438 -2.88 -23.55 22.44
CA ASP A 438 -3.24 -22.49 23.40
C ASP A 438 -3.54 -23.04 24.80
N LEU A 439 -4.08 -24.26 24.92
CA LEU A 439 -4.24 -24.97 26.18
C LEU A 439 -2.88 -25.44 26.72
N GLU A 440 -1.98 -25.98 25.88
CA GLU A 440 -0.63 -26.39 26.33
C GLU A 440 0.22 -25.20 26.78
N ARG A 441 0.11 -24.01 26.15
CA ARG A 441 0.77 -22.78 26.63
C ARG A 441 0.18 -22.22 27.91
N ARG A 442 -1.13 -22.28 28.10
CA ARG A 442 -1.80 -21.77 29.32
C ARG A 442 -1.63 -22.71 30.51
N VAL A 443 -1.50 -24.03 30.28
CA VAL A 443 -1.22 -25.01 31.33
C VAL A 443 0.25 -24.96 31.79
N SER A 444 1.21 -24.59 30.93
CA SER A 444 2.62 -24.45 31.34
C SER A 444 2.90 -23.17 32.15
N THR A 445 2.12 -22.10 31.98
CA THR A 445 2.28 -20.87 32.77
C THR A 445 1.54 -20.91 34.11
N TYR A 446 0.42 -21.65 34.22
CA TYR A 446 -0.31 -21.81 35.47
C TYR A 446 0.30 -22.85 36.43
N SER A 447 1.06 -23.82 35.93
CA SER A 447 1.77 -24.81 36.76
C SER A 447 3.08 -24.26 37.38
N GLY A 448 3.65 -23.17 36.86
CA GLY A 448 4.86 -22.54 37.39
C GLY A 448 4.65 -21.50 38.50
N GLN A 449 3.46 -20.88 38.60
CA GLN A 449 3.19 -19.84 39.62
C GLN A 449 2.47 -20.34 40.88
N PHE A 450 1.90 -21.56 40.87
CA PHE A 450 1.35 -22.19 42.08
C PHE A 450 2.39 -22.97 42.91
N ALA A 451 3.57 -23.27 42.36
CA ALA A 451 4.63 -23.99 43.09
C ALA A 451 5.54 -23.08 43.95
N LYS A 452 5.38 -21.75 43.92
CA LYS A 452 6.24 -20.79 44.65
C LYS A 452 5.55 -20.00 45.78
N ARG A 453 4.31 -20.34 46.14
CA ARG A 453 3.58 -19.76 47.30
C ARG A 453 3.22 -20.76 48.40
N GLN A 454 3.91 -21.90 48.46
CA GLN A 454 3.84 -22.86 49.58
C GLN A 454 5.19 -23.16 50.24
N ARG A 455 6.20 -22.32 50.05
CA ARG A 455 7.39 -22.29 50.93
C ARG A 455 7.79 -20.84 51.18
N LEU A 456 7.77 -20.49 52.46
CA LEU A 456 8.01 -19.18 53.11
C LEU A 456 6.77 -18.31 53.29
#